data_AF-A0A0G0BN02-F1
#
_entry.id   AF-A0A0G0BN02-F1
#
_cell.length_a   1.000
_cell.length_b   1.000
_cell.length_c   1.000
_cell.angle_alpha   90.00
_cell.angle_beta   90.00
_cell.angle_gamma   90.00
#
_symmetry.space_group_name_H-M   'P 1'
#
loop_
_entity.id
_entity.type
_entity.pdbx_description
1 polymer ?
#
loop_
_entity_poly.entity_id
_entity_poly.type
_entity_poly.pdbx_seq_one_letter_code
_entity_poly.pdbx_strand_id
1 'polypeptide(L)'
;MFNIKEKLSPGNHTPTLNPGMTFAERLKKRRNTIQSFEAKFIGNRSLAEKFADSLTDFCGSIKFFALHGCWFIFWLLINSNLIPGIRPFDPFPFGLLTMVVSLEAIFLSIFVLISQNRQARIADLREEIDLQVNLIAESEITKTMHMIYGLYKALNVKVREDADLKQMMRPLNADQIEKKLAEQMRNVYKI
;
A
#
# COMPACT_ATOMS: atom_id res chain seq x y z
N MET A 1 -17.10 -11.62 -10.54
CA MET A 1 -16.04 -11.70 -11.56
C MET A 1 -15.98 -10.34 -12.25
N PHE A 2 -15.14 -9.44 -11.75
CA PHE A 2 -15.08 -8.04 -12.21
C PHE A 2 -14.28 -7.99 -13.51
N ASN A 3 -14.93 -7.61 -14.61
CA ASN A 3 -14.34 -7.59 -15.94
C ASN A 3 -13.45 -6.34 -16.11
N ILE A 4 -12.18 -6.44 -15.70
CA ILE A 4 -11.17 -5.38 -15.75
C ILE A 4 -10.84 -4.97 -17.20
N LYS A 5 -11.08 -5.86 -18.18
CA LYS A 5 -10.85 -5.60 -19.61
C LYS A 5 -11.73 -4.50 -20.22
N GLU A 6 -12.93 -4.28 -19.69
CA GLU A 6 -13.89 -3.36 -20.32
C GLU A 6 -13.67 -1.90 -19.90
N LYS A 7 -13.12 -1.68 -18.70
CA LYS A 7 -12.89 -0.33 -18.16
C LYS A 7 -11.51 0.26 -18.49
N LEU A 8 -10.64 -0.56 -19.08
CA LEU A 8 -9.33 -0.19 -19.62
C LEU A 8 -9.33 -0.16 -21.16
N SER A 9 -10.51 -0.21 -21.79
CA SER A 9 -10.66 0.15 -23.20
C SER A 9 -9.94 1.49 -23.44
N PRO A 10 -9.11 1.64 -24.49
CA PRO A 10 -8.39 2.88 -24.79
C PRO A 10 -9.37 3.94 -25.31
N GLY A 11 -10.34 4.31 -24.48
CA GLY A 11 -11.30 5.37 -24.71
C GLY A 11 -10.70 6.69 -24.31
N ASN A 12 -9.93 7.31 -25.20
CA ASN A 12 -9.79 8.77 -25.26
C ASN A 12 -9.41 9.50 -23.95
N HIS A 13 -8.60 8.90 -23.08
CA HIS A 13 -8.07 9.55 -21.88
C HIS A 13 -6.72 10.23 -22.13
N THR A 14 -6.50 10.82 -23.31
CA THR A 14 -5.64 12.00 -23.34
C THR A 14 -6.41 13.07 -22.55
N PRO A 15 -5.93 13.53 -21.38
CA PRO A 15 -6.52 14.71 -20.78
C PRO A 15 -6.29 15.80 -21.82
N THR A 16 -7.36 16.25 -22.47
CA THR A 16 -7.28 17.39 -23.37
C THR A 16 -6.63 18.50 -22.56
N LEU A 17 -5.41 18.87 -22.95
CA LEU A 17 -4.65 19.94 -22.33
C LEU A 17 -5.42 21.21 -22.64
N ASN A 18 -6.36 21.57 -21.78
CA ASN A 18 -7.08 22.83 -21.91
C ASN A 18 -6.03 23.96 -21.76
N PRO A 19 -5.75 24.75 -22.81
CA PRO A 19 -4.64 25.71 -22.82
C PRO A 19 -4.78 26.80 -21.74
N GLY A 20 -5.97 26.98 -21.16
CA GLY A 20 -6.25 28.03 -20.18
C GLY A 20 -6.08 27.67 -18.70
N MET A 21 -5.79 26.41 -18.32
CA MET A 21 -5.60 26.07 -16.90
C MET A 21 -4.22 26.46 -16.38
N THR A 22 -4.22 27.24 -15.30
CA THR A 22 -3.00 27.60 -14.57
C THR A 22 -2.34 26.36 -13.94
N PHE A 23 -1.02 26.42 -13.71
CA PHE A 23 -0.27 25.30 -13.14
C PHE A 23 -0.84 24.81 -11.80
N ALA A 24 -1.30 25.73 -10.95
CA ALA A 24 -1.93 25.42 -9.66
C ALA A 24 -3.24 24.61 -9.82
N GLU A 25 -4.08 24.95 -10.80
CA GLU A 25 -5.31 24.21 -11.09
C GLU A 25 -5.04 22.80 -11.61
N ARG A 26 -3.98 22.64 -12.41
CA ARG A 26 -3.54 21.33 -12.92
C ARG A 26 -3.07 20.42 -11.78
N LEU A 27 -2.30 20.94 -10.83
CA LEU A 27 -1.87 20.18 -9.64
C LEU A 27 -3.04 19.80 -8.74
N LYS A 28 -3.98 20.73 -8.52
CA LYS A 28 -5.19 20.48 -7.73
C LYS A 28 -6.08 19.40 -8.36
N LYS A 29 -6.24 19.43 -9.68
CA LYS A 29 -7.02 18.42 -10.42
C LYS A 29 -6.39 17.04 -10.34
N ARG A 30 -5.06 16.92 -10.52
CA ARG A 30 -4.35 15.64 -10.36
C ARG A 30 -4.50 15.07 -8.94
N ARG A 31 -4.33 15.92 -7.92
CA ARG A 31 -4.52 15.52 -6.51
C ARG A 31 -5.93 15.00 -6.26
N ASN A 32 -6.94 15.70 -6.77
CA ASN A 32 -8.34 15.29 -6.62
C ASN A 32 -8.64 13.99 -7.37
N THR A 33 -8.07 13.77 -8.56
CA THR A 33 -8.23 12.51 -9.29
C THR A 33 -7.66 11.34 -8.50
N ILE A 34 -6.45 11.47 -7.93
CA ILE A 34 -5.81 10.43 -7.13
C ILE A 34 -6.62 10.14 -5.84
N GLN A 35 -7.02 11.19 -5.11
CA GLN A 35 -7.86 11.04 -3.90
C GLN A 35 -9.23 10.41 -4.21
N SER A 36 -9.83 10.75 -5.36
CA SER A 36 -11.13 10.17 -5.76
C SER A 36 -11.03 8.69 -6.15
N PHE A 37 -9.86 8.25 -6.62
CA PHE A 37 -9.57 6.85 -6.89
C PHE A 37 -9.45 6.07 -5.58
N GLU A 38 -8.64 6.56 -4.64
CA GLU A 38 -8.49 5.97 -3.31
C GLU A 38 -9.85 5.90 -2.58
N ALA A 39 -10.62 6.98 -2.61
CA ALA A 39 -11.96 7.04 -2.03
C ALA A 39 -12.97 6.06 -2.70
N LYS A 40 -12.86 5.81 -4.01
CA LYS A 40 -13.71 4.83 -4.71
C LYS A 40 -13.37 3.38 -4.37
N PHE A 41 -12.13 3.06 -4.04
CA PHE A 41 -11.75 1.74 -3.51
C PHE A 41 -12.17 1.55 -2.05
N ILE A 42 -12.33 2.65 -1.30
CA ILE A 42 -12.78 2.65 0.10
C ILE A 42 -14.33 2.63 0.22
N GLY A 43 -15.06 3.04 -0.82
CA GLY A 43 -16.50 3.32 -0.77
C GLY A 43 -17.44 2.14 -0.51
N ASN A 44 -16.95 0.89 -0.60
CA ASN A 44 -17.79 -0.30 -0.37
C ASN A 44 -17.40 -1.07 0.90
N ARG A 45 -16.88 -0.36 1.92
CA ARG A 45 -16.37 -1.00 3.13
C ARG A 45 -17.47 -1.58 4.02
N SER A 46 -17.35 -2.87 4.32
CA SER A 46 -18.17 -3.56 5.32
C SER A 46 -17.99 -2.90 6.70
N LEU A 47 -19.00 -3.00 7.58
CA LEU A 47 -18.88 -2.51 8.97
C LEU A 47 -17.62 -3.08 9.65
N ALA A 48 -17.26 -4.33 9.34
CA ALA A 48 -16.05 -4.98 9.83
C ALA A 48 -14.75 -4.25 9.41
N GLU A 49 -14.71 -3.69 8.20
CA GLU A 49 -13.53 -2.96 7.71
C GLU A 49 -13.38 -1.59 8.37
N LYS A 50 -14.50 -0.92 8.68
CA LYS A 50 -14.47 0.34 9.46
C LYS A 50 -14.00 0.10 10.90
N PHE A 51 -14.45 -0.99 11.53
CA PHE A 51 -13.95 -1.39 12.84
C PHE A 51 -12.46 -1.76 12.79
N ALA A 52 -11.99 -2.45 11.75
CA ALA A 52 -10.58 -2.79 11.58
C ALA A 52 -9.68 -1.56 11.37
N ASP A 53 -10.16 -0.53 10.68
CA ASP A 53 -9.45 0.76 10.54
C ASP A 53 -9.27 1.43 11.90
N SER A 54 -10.36 1.58 12.65
CA SER A 54 -10.31 2.17 13.99
C SER A 54 -9.39 1.39 14.93
N LEU A 55 -9.34 0.07 14.79
CA LEU A 55 -8.51 -0.79 15.62
C LEU A 55 -7.03 -0.71 15.26
N THR A 56 -6.71 -0.59 13.96
CA THR A 56 -5.35 -0.38 13.48
C THR A 56 -4.78 0.94 14.02
N ASP A 57 -5.56 2.01 13.93
CA ASP A 57 -5.17 3.33 14.44
C ASP A 57 -5.01 3.32 15.96
N PHE A 58 -5.82 2.52 16.66
CA PHE A 58 -5.77 2.40 18.12
C PHE A 58 -4.56 1.57 18.60
N CYS A 59 -4.33 0.39 18.02
CA CYS A 59 -3.21 -0.48 18.39
C CYS A 59 -1.84 0.11 18.02
N GLY A 60 -1.75 0.93 16.98
CA GLY A 60 -0.53 1.62 16.58
C GLY A 60 -0.23 2.90 17.37
N SER A 61 -1.13 3.32 18.29
CA SER A 61 -1.02 4.61 18.97
C SER A 61 -0.16 4.55 20.22
N ILE A 62 0.77 5.50 20.36
CA ILE A 62 1.54 5.70 21.60
C ILE A 62 0.63 5.97 22.82
N LYS A 63 -0.58 6.49 22.58
CA LYS A 63 -1.57 6.75 23.62
C LYS A 63 -2.12 5.47 24.24
N PHE A 64 -2.29 4.42 23.44
CA PHE A 64 -2.75 3.12 23.93
C PHE A 64 -1.73 2.50 24.88
N PHE A 65 -0.46 2.49 24.48
CA PHE A 65 0.63 2.02 25.32
C PHE A 65 0.71 2.78 26.65
N ALA A 66 0.64 4.11 26.60
CA ALA A 66 0.69 4.94 27.81
C ALA A 66 -0.50 4.69 28.75
N LEU A 67 -1.71 4.48 28.21
CA LEU A 67 -2.90 4.14 28.98
C LEU A 67 -2.72 2.81 29.74
N HIS A 68 -2.24 1.76 29.05
CA HIS A 68 -1.96 0.47 29.68
C HIS A 68 -0.88 0.57 30.75
N GLY A 69 0.21 1.30 30.47
CA GLY A 69 1.26 1.55 31.46
C GLY A 69 0.73 2.23 32.73
N CYS A 70 -0.07 3.27 32.58
CA CYS A 70 -0.70 3.96 33.70
C CYS A 70 -1.66 3.05 34.47
N TRP A 71 -2.47 2.26 33.76
CA TRP A 71 -3.37 1.28 34.35
C TRP A 71 -2.62 0.23 35.18
N PHE A 72 -1.53 -0.33 34.67
CA PHE A 72 -0.70 -1.28 35.39
C PHE A 72 -0.08 -0.68 36.65
N ILE A 73 0.50 0.52 36.55
CA ILE A 73 1.08 1.24 37.70
C ILE A 73 -0.01 1.48 38.75
N PHE A 74 -1.18 1.95 38.34
CA PHE A 74 -2.31 2.19 39.24
C PHE A 74 -2.77 0.91 39.95
N TRP A 75 -2.88 -0.20 39.22
CA TRP A 75 -3.25 -1.51 39.78
C TRP A 75 -2.24 -2.00 40.82
N LEU A 76 -0.94 -1.86 40.51
CA LEU A 76 0.14 -2.24 41.42
C LEU A 76 0.14 -1.36 42.69
N LEU A 77 -0.03 -0.04 42.56
CA LEU A 77 -0.07 0.87 43.71
C LEU A 77 -1.21 0.57 44.67
N ILE A 78 -2.40 0.24 44.14
CA ILE A 78 -3.58 -0.11 44.97
C ILE A 78 -3.37 -1.46 45.66
N ASN A 79 -2.82 -2.45 44.97
CA ASN A 79 -2.70 -3.81 45.50
C ASN A 79 -1.39 -4.07 46.28
N SER A 80 -0.41 -3.17 46.21
CA SER A 80 0.87 -3.28 46.92
C SER A 80 0.80 -2.86 48.41
N ASN A 81 -0.41 -2.72 48.97
CA ASN A 81 -0.66 -2.47 50.40
C ASN A 81 0.02 -1.21 50.96
N LEU A 82 0.38 -0.24 50.10
CA LEU A 82 0.99 1.04 50.49
C LEU A 82 -0.01 2.06 51.04
N ILE A 83 -1.31 1.87 50.80
CA ILE A 83 -2.37 2.79 51.21
C ILE A 83 -3.05 2.22 52.48
N PRO A 84 -2.88 2.85 53.66
CA PRO A 84 -3.52 2.39 54.89
C PRO A 84 -5.05 2.46 54.75
N GLY A 85 -5.74 1.33 54.86
CA GLY A 85 -7.21 1.25 54.85
C GLY A 85 -7.84 0.56 53.64
N ILE A 86 -7.08 0.26 52.58
CA ILE A 86 -7.57 -0.53 51.43
C ILE A 86 -7.09 -1.97 51.59
N ARG A 87 -8.02 -2.93 51.66
CA ARG A 87 -7.67 -4.36 51.62
C ARG A 87 -7.23 -4.71 50.19
N PRO A 88 -6.03 -5.28 49.98
CA PRO A 88 -5.58 -5.67 48.66
C PRO A 88 -6.50 -6.76 48.10
N PHE A 89 -7.08 -6.50 46.93
CA PHE A 89 -8.02 -7.40 46.26
C PHE A 89 -7.31 -8.47 45.42
N ASP A 90 -6.13 -8.14 44.89
CA ASP A 90 -5.24 -9.04 44.14
C ASP A 90 -3.85 -9.07 44.82
N PRO A 91 -3.67 -9.85 45.90
CA PRO A 91 -2.39 -9.96 46.59
C PRO A 91 -1.31 -10.52 45.68
N PHE A 92 -0.05 -10.18 45.96
CA PHE A 92 1.09 -10.81 45.29
C PHE A 92 0.96 -12.35 45.38
N PRO A 93 0.94 -13.09 44.25
CA PRO A 93 1.56 -12.79 42.95
C PRO A 93 0.66 -12.18 41.84
N PHE A 94 -0.41 -11.45 42.17
CA PHE A 94 -1.31 -10.77 41.21
C PHE A 94 -1.97 -11.72 40.19
N GLY A 95 -2.70 -12.73 40.68
CA GLY A 95 -3.33 -13.75 39.85
C GLY A 95 -4.42 -13.19 38.92
N LEU A 96 -5.21 -12.23 39.40
CA LEU A 96 -6.30 -11.64 38.61
C LEU A 96 -5.74 -10.75 37.49
N LEU A 97 -4.74 -9.91 37.81
CA LEU A 97 -4.05 -9.10 36.80
C LEU A 97 -3.48 -9.99 35.69
N THR A 98 -2.77 -11.06 36.05
CA THR A 98 -2.14 -11.97 35.08
C THR A 98 -3.17 -12.64 34.16
N MET A 99 -4.33 -13.04 34.72
CA MET A 99 -5.40 -13.64 33.94
C MET A 99 -6.01 -12.64 32.94
N VAL A 100 -6.31 -11.42 33.38
CA VAL A 100 -6.89 -10.38 32.51
C VAL A 100 -5.90 -9.99 31.41
N VAL A 101 -4.63 -9.78 31.75
CA VAL A 101 -3.58 -9.41 30.78
C VAL A 101 -3.33 -10.49 29.74
N SER A 102 -3.33 -11.76 30.15
CA SER A 102 -3.11 -12.86 29.21
C SER A 102 -4.25 -12.97 28.18
N LEU A 103 -5.50 -12.81 28.63
CA LEU A 103 -6.65 -12.76 27.73
C LEU A 103 -6.57 -11.54 26.79
N GLU A 104 -6.25 -10.37 27.33
CA GLU A 104 -6.08 -9.14 26.57
C GLU A 104 -4.98 -9.26 25.50
N ALA A 105 -3.84 -9.88 25.84
CA ALA A 105 -2.73 -10.09 24.91
C ALA A 105 -3.14 -10.97 23.71
N ILE A 106 -3.99 -11.97 23.91
CA ILE A 106 -4.53 -12.80 22.82
C ILE A 106 -5.38 -11.94 21.88
N PHE A 107 -6.29 -11.12 22.42
CA PHE A 107 -7.12 -10.21 21.61
C PHE A 107 -6.26 -9.23 20.82
N LEU A 108 -5.27 -8.60 21.46
CA LEU A 108 -4.34 -7.69 20.81
C LEU A 108 -3.56 -8.37 19.67
N SER A 109 -3.09 -9.59 19.90
CA SER A 109 -2.36 -10.35 18.88
C SER A 109 -3.23 -10.67 17.67
N ILE A 110 -4.49 -11.07 17.87
CA ILE A 110 -5.45 -11.31 16.79
C ILE A 110 -5.73 -10.01 16.03
N PHE A 111 -5.92 -8.89 16.73
CA PHE A 111 -6.17 -7.59 16.12
C PHE A 111 -4.98 -7.11 15.29
N VAL A 112 -3.77 -7.28 15.80
CA VAL A 112 -2.53 -7.02 15.06
C VAL A 112 -2.46 -7.90 13.82
N LEU A 113 -2.74 -9.21 13.92
CA LEU A 113 -2.69 -10.12 12.78
C LEU A 113 -3.71 -9.76 11.70
N ILE A 114 -4.94 -9.38 12.09
CA ILE A 114 -5.97 -8.91 11.15
C ILE A 114 -5.50 -7.64 10.45
N SER A 115 -4.95 -6.68 11.20
CA SER A 115 -4.42 -5.44 10.65
C SER A 115 -3.27 -5.70 9.67
N GLN A 116 -2.34 -6.57 10.04
CA GLN A 116 -1.20 -6.96 9.21
C GLN A 116 -1.65 -7.66 7.92
N ASN A 117 -2.54 -8.64 7.99
CA ASN A 117 -3.05 -9.34 6.81
C ASN A 117 -3.75 -8.38 5.83
N ARG A 118 -4.48 -7.39 6.38
CA ARG A 118 -5.10 -6.34 5.57
C ARG A 118 -4.06 -5.42 4.93
N GLN A 119 -3.06 -4.96 5.67
CA GLN A 119 -1.97 -4.13 5.14
C GLN A 119 -1.19 -4.86 4.05
N ALA A 120 -0.94 -6.16 4.21
CA ALA A 120 -0.31 -7.00 3.20
C ALA A 120 -1.13 -7.03 1.90
N ARG A 121 -2.44 -7.30 1.97
CA ARG A 121 -3.32 -7.27 0.79
C ARG A 121 -3.34 -5.91 0.08
N ILE A 122 -3.29 -4.80 0.83
CA ILE A 122 -3.22 -3.46 0.24
C ILE A 122 -1.86 -3.24 -0.43
N ALA A 123 -0.78 -3.70 0.19
CA ALA A 123 0.57 -3.63 -0.38
C ALA A 123 0.66 -4.42 -1.69
N ASP A 124 0.14 -5.64 -1.74
CA ASP A 124 0.11 -6.48 -2.94
C ASP A 124 -0.62 -5.80 -4.10
N LEU A 125 -1.80 -5.23 -3.83
CA LEU A 125 -2.56 -4.49 -4.85
C LEU A 125 -1.80 -3.25 -5.34
N ARG A 126 -1.13 -2.53 -4.43
CA ARG A 126 -0.34 -1.37 -4.78
C ARG A 126 0.85 -1.76 -5.66
N GLU A 127 1.52 -2.87 -5.35
CA GLU A 127 2.61 -3.40 -6.15
C GLU A 127 2.14 -3.80 -7.55
N GLU A 128 0.99 -4.48 -7.67
CA GLU A 128 0.42 -4.83 -8.97
C GLU A 128 0.11 -3.59 -9.82
N ILE A 129 -0.49 -2.55 -9.22
CA ILE A 129 -0.77 -1.28 -9.91
C ILE A 129 0.52 -0.59 -10.34
N ASP A 130 1.53 -0.54 -9.46
CA ASP A 130 2.81 0.10 -9.77
C ASP A 130 3.52 -0.60 -10.93
N LEU A 131 3.53 -1.94 -10.93
CA LEU A 131 4.02 -2.74 -12.04
C LEU A 131 3.29 -2.41 -13.34
N GLN A 132 1.95 -2.36 -13.34
CA GLN A 132 1.18 -2.01 -14.53
C GLN A 132 1.50 -0.60 -15.06
N VAL A 133 1.59 0.39 -14.17
CA VAL A 133 1.95 1.77 -14.55
C VAL A 133 3.36 1.82 -15.15
N ASN A 134 4.31 1.11 -14.56
CA ASN A 134 5.68 1.02 -15.08
C ASN A 134 5.72 0.36 -16.47
N LEU A 135 4.98 -0.73 -16.69
CA LEU A 135 4.90 -1.38 -18.01
C LEU A 135 4.29 -0.45 -19.08
N ILE A 136 3.28 0.33 -18.72
CA ILE A 136 2.67 1.33 -19.62
C ILE A 136 3.69 2.44 -19.93
N ALA A 137 4.34 2.99 -18.90
CA ALA A 137 5.34 4.05 -19.05
C ALA A 137 6.50 3.60 -19.96
N GLU A 138 7.01 2.38 -19.78
CA GLU A 138 8.02 1.79 -20.66
C GLU A 138 7.53 1.72 -22.11
N SER A 139 6.29 1.24 -22.35
CA SER A 139 5.73 1.20 -23.71
C SER A 139 5.59 2.58 -24.34
N GLU A 140 5.17 3.59 -23.56
CA GLU A 140 5.09 4.98 -24.01
C GLU A 140 6.46 5.56 -24.34
N ILE A 141 7.47 5.33 -23.48
CA ILE A 141 8.86 5.75 -23.71
C ILE A 141 9.40 5.12 -24.99
N THR A 142 9.22 3.81 -25.20
CA THR A 142 9.62 3.13 -26.43
C THR A 142 8.94 3.76 -27.66
N LYS A 143 7.64 4.06 -27.58
CA LYS A 143 6.92 4.74 -28.68
C LYS A 143 7.48 6.14 -28.93
N THR A 144 7.78 6.92 -27.88
CA THR A 144 8.40 8.24 -28.02
C THR A 144 9.78 8.14 -28.68
N MET A 145 10.60 7.14 -28.31
CA MET A 145 11.88 6.88 -28.97
C MET A 145 11.70 6.57 -30.46
N HIS A 146 10.72 5.73 -30.83
CA HIS A 146 10.38 5.46 -32.24
C HIS A 146 9.99 6.72 -33.00
N MET A 147 9.17 7.60 -32.39
CA MET A 147 8.79 8.88 -33.01
C MET A 147 10.00 9.80 -33.21
N ILE A 148 10.87 9.92 -32.19
CA ILE A 148 12.09 10.74 -32.26
C ILE A 148 13.04 10.19 -33.32
N TYR A 149 13.24 8.87 -33.38
CA TYR A 149 14.05 8.23 -34.41
C TYR A 149 13.50 8.49 -35.82
N GLY A 150 12.16 8.43 -35.98
CA GLY A 150 11.48 8.80 -37.23
C GLY A 150 11.75 10.25 -37.64
N LEU A 151 11.75 11.18 -36.69
CA LEU A 151 12.07 12.59 -36.95
C LEU A 151 13.52 12.78 -37.39
N TYR A 152 14.49 12.14 -36.72
CA TYR A 152 15.90 12.20 -37.13
C TYR A 152 16.11 11.69 -38.56
N LYS A 153 15.44 10.60 -38.92
CA LYS A 153 15.48 10.04 -40.28
C LYS A 153 14.89 11.01 -41.31
N ALA A 154 13.78 11.67 -40.98
CA ALA A 154 13.16 12.67 -41.86
C ALA A 154 14.04 13.93 -42.04
N LEU A 155 14.79 14.33 -41.01
CA LEU A 155 15.72 15.45 -41.05
C LEU A 155 17.10 15.08 -41.66
N ASN A 156 17.29 13.84 -42.09
CA ASN A 156 18.53 13.31 -42.68
C ASN A 156 19.76 13.50 -41.77
N VAL A 157 19.54 13.53 -40.45
CA VAL A 157 20.59 13.63 -39.44
C VAL A 157 21.07 12.21 -39.11
N LYS A 158 22.38 11.98 -39.20
CA LYS A 158 22.97 10.71 -38.77
C LYS A 158 22.81 10.54 -37.26
N VAL A 159 21.88 9.69 -36.85
CA VAL A 159 21.80 9.20 -35.47
C VAL A 159 22.98 8.26 -35.26
N ARG A 160 23.72 8.44 -34.17
CA ARG A 160 24.73 7.47 -33.75
C ARG A 160 23.98 6.18 -33.39
N GLU A 161 24.18 5.10 -34.14
CA GLU A 161 23.64 3.79 -33.79
C GLU A 161 24.42 3.24 -32.58
N ASP A 162 23.89 3.45 -31.39
CA ASP A 162 24.34 2.82 -30.16
C ASP A 162 23.56 1.50 -29.92
N ALA A 163 24.27 0.51 -29.39
CA ALA A 163 23.67 -0.79 -29.07
C ALA A 163 22.53 -0.66 -28.03
N ASP A 164 22.66 0.31 -27.14
CA ASP A 164 21.73 0.57 -26.04
C ASP A 164 20.38 1.11 -26.56
N LEU A 165 20.38 2.12 -27.44
CA LEU A 165 19.15 2.61 -28.07
C LEU A 165 18.41 1.52 -28.84
N LYS A 166 19.13 0.66 -29.57
CA LYS A 166 18.53 -0.47 -30.30
C LYS A 166 17.87 -1.47 -29.34
N GLN A 167 18.39 -1.61 -28.12
CA GLN A 167 17.80 -2.44 -27.08
C GLN A 167 16.57 -1.77 -26.45
N MET A 168 16.62 -0.47 -26.16
CA MET A 168 15.51 0.31 -25.58
C MET A 168 14.32 0.46 -26.55
N MET A 169 14.56 0.47 -27.86
CA MET A 169 13.51 0.53 -28.88
C MET A 169 12.78 -0.81 -29.10
N ARG A 170 13.25 -1.91 -28.48
CA ARG A 170 12.54 -3.20 -28.57
C ARG A 170 11.22 -3.10 -27.80
N PRO A 171 10.13 -3.65 -28.36
CA PRO A 171 8.88 -3.69 -27.62
C PRO A 171 9.07 -4.50 -26.34
N LEU A 172 8.60 -3.94 -25.23
CA LEU A 172 8.53 -4.65 -23.96
C LEU A 172 7.64 -5.89 -24.16
N ASN A 173 8.23 -7.08 -24.10
CA ASN A 173 7.52 -8.32 -24.36
C ASN A 173 7.06 -8.92 -23.02
N ALA A 174 5.76 -8.77 -22.71
CA ALA A 174 5.17 -9.25 -21.47
C ALA A 174 5.45 -10.75 -21.23
N ASP A 175 5.46 -11.58 -22.29
CA ASP A 175 5.74 -13.02 -22.19
C ASP A 175 7.18 -13.30 -21.74
N GLN A 176 8.14 -12.41 -22.08
CA GLN A 176 9.53 -12.55 -21.61
C GLN A 176 9.67 -12.19 -20.14
N ILE A 177 8.89 -11.22 -19.65
CA ILE A 177 8.86 -10.84 -18.25
C ILE A 177 8.22 -11.97 -17.44
N GLU A 178 7.09 -12.52 -17.90
CA GLU A 178 6.42 -13.66 -17.25
C GLU A 178 7.34 -14.89 -17.17
N LYS A 179 8.05 -15.23 -18.25
CA LYS A 179 9.02 -16.33 -18.25
C LYS A 179 10.16 -16.10 -17.25
N LYS A 180 10.75 -14.89 -17.22
CA LYS A 180 11.81 -14.56 -16.25
C LYS A 180 11.30 -14.61 -14.81
N LEU A 181 10.11 -14.08 -14.56
CA LEU A 181 9.49 -14.09 -13.23
C LEU A 181 9.17 -15.52 -12.78
N ALA A 182 8.64 -16.36 -13.68
CA ALA A 182 8.37 -17.77 -13.42
C ALA A 182 9.65 -18.58 -13.16
N GLU A 183 10.74 -18.26 -13.84
CA GLU A 183 12.05 -18.87 -13.61
C GLU A 183 12.65 -18.47 -12.25
N GLN A 184 12.57 -17.18 -11.90
CA GLN A 184 13.00 -16.68 -10.59
C GLN A 184 12.16 -17.26 -9.45
N MET A 185 10.84 -17.32 -9.59
CA MET A 185 9.95 -17.97 -8.63
C MET A 185 10.32 -19.45 -8.47
N ARG A 186 10.54 -20.18 -9.57
CA ARG A 186 10.93 -21.60 -9.53
C ARG A 186 12.25 -21.83 -8.80
N ASN A 187 13.18 -20.87 -8.87
CA ASN A 187 14.46 -20.93 -8.14
C ASN A 187 14.28 -20.62 -6.65
N VAL A 188 13.37 -19.71 -6.27
CA VAL A 188 13.06 -19.40 -4.87
C VAL A 188 12.38 -20.58 -4.16
N TYR A 189 11.48 -21.30 -4.84
CA TYR A 189 10.78 -22.47 -4.29
C TYR A 189 11.55 -23.79 -4.40
N LYS A 190 12.81 -23.76 -4.87
CA LYS A 190 13.66 -24.95 -5.04
C LYS A 190 14.50 -25.30 -3.79
N ILE A 191 14.14 -24.75 -2.63
CA ILE A 191 14.77 -25.03 -1.32
C ILE A 191 14.25 -26.36 -0.78
#